data_AF-A0A2I0R2H0-F1
#
_entry.id   AF-A0A2I0R2H0-F1
#
_cell.length_a   1.000
_cell.length_b   1.000
_cell.length_c   1.000
_cell.angle_alpha   90.00
_cell.angle_beta   90.00
_cell.angle_gamma   90.00
#
_symmetry.space_group_name_H-M   'P 1'
#
loop_
_entity.id
_entity.type
_entity.pdbx_description
1 polymer ?
#
loop_
_entity_poly.entity_id
_entity_poly.type
_entity_poly.pdbx_seq_one_letter_code
_entity_poly.pdbx_strand_id
1 'polypeptide(L)'
;MKFLIYFIFAVSLNISYAQTKVYKGNSNSHFDILYTIKNNKVYRGSSTSFTNIAYTIAENKIYEGNSTSYTDVLYTVKGNHVYKGNSTSFTDILYTFDDQKIYKNDSKSFTDILFTRMKNKLFFGNSTQFTDCIISFNGEISMPVIAILIGPY
;
A
#
# COMPACT_ATOMS: atom_id res chain seq x y z
N MET A 1 14.61 40.19 14.70
CA MET A 1 13.82 39.19 15.42
C MET A 1 13.25 38.21 14.39
N LYS A 2 13.42 36.92 14.66
CA LYS A 2 13.09 35.78 13.78
C LYS A 2 11.59 35.74 13.47
N PHE A 3 11.21 35.61 12.21
CA PHE A 3 9.94 34.97 11.85
C PHE A 3 10.24 33.71 11.05
N LEU A 4 10.28 32.62 11.80
CA LEU A 4 10.39 31.26 11.30
C LEU A 4 9.00 30.87 10.80
N ILE A 5 8.79 30.87 9.48
CA ILE A 5 7.55 30.35 8.87
C ILE A 5 7.65 28.82 8.91
N TYR A 6 6.91 28.20 9.83
CA TYR A 6 6.67 26.76 9.80
C TYR A 6 5.71 26.45 8.64
N PHE A 7 6.25 25.94 7.54
CA PHE A 7 5.45 25.32 6.49
C PHE A 7 5.06 23.92 6.97
N ILE A 8 3.91 23.81 7.65
CA ILE A 8 3.33 22.51 7.98
C ILE A 8 2.86 21.90 6.66
N PHE A 9 3.65 20.98 6.12
CA PHE A 9 3.28 20.15 4.98
C PHE A 9 2.28 19.11 5.48
N ALA A 10 1.01 19.51 5.63
CA ALA A 10 -0.07 18.57 5.85
C ALA A 10 -0.17 17.71 4.59
N VAL A 11 0.29 16.46 4.67
CA VAL A 11 0.04 15.44 3.65
C VAL A 11 -1.46 15.14 3.70
N SER A 12 -2.26 15.95 3.03
CA SER A 12 -3.65 15.61 2.76
C SER A 12 -3.65 14.54 1.68
N LEU A 13 -4.15 13.35 2.03
CA LEU A 13 -4.53 12.33 1.06
C LEU A 13 -5.64 12.90 0.18
N ASN A 14 -5.27 13.51 -0.94
CA ASN A 14 -6.23 13.95 -1.94
C ASN A 14 -7.01 12.73 -2.42
N ILE A 15 -8.31 12.68 -2.13
CA ILE A 15 -9.19 11.61 -2.57
C ILE A 15 -9.50 11.88 -4.04
N SER A 16 -8.65 11.35 -4.93
CA SER A 16 -9.03 11.18 -6.32
C SER A 16 -10.19 10.19 -6.38
N TYR A 17 -11.35 10.62 -6.91
CA TYR A 17 -12.50 9.74 -7.19
C TYR A 17 -12.21 8.71 -8.30
N ALA A 18 -10.99 8.68 -8.82
CA ALA A 18 -10.56 7.71 -9.82
C ALA A 18 -10.45 6.31 -9.20
N GLN A 19 -11.02 5.33 -9.89
CA GLN A 19 -10.87 3.91 -9.56
C GLN A 19 -9.49 3.43 -10.03
N THR A 20 -8.72 2.83 -9.12
CA THR A 20 -7.44 2.16 -9.45
C THR A 20 -7.66 0.67 -9.54
N LYS A 21 -7.15 0.02 -10.58
CA LYS A 21 -7.13 -1.44 -10.73
C LYS A 21 -5.70 -1.92 -10.58
N VAL A 22 -5.54 -3.03 -9.86
CA VAL A 22 -4.27 -3.74 -9.68
C VAL A 22 -4.34 -5.05 -10.46
N TYR A 23 -3.36 -5.27 -11.32
CA TYR A 23 -3.27 -6.39 -12.23
C TYR A 23 -2.12 -7.30 -11.83
N LYS A 24 -2.25 -8.59 -12.15
CA LYS A 24 -1.18 -9.57 -12.00
C LYS A 24 -0.06 -9.29 -13.00
N GLY A 25 1.18 -9.24 -12.51
CA GLY A 25 2.37 -9.01 -13.31
C GLY A 25 2.32 -7.72 -14.13
N ASN A 26 2.81 -7.79 -15.37
CA ASN A 26 2.81 -6.66 -16.30
C ASN A 26 1.49 -6.48 -17.08
N SER A 27 0.40 -7.15 -16.67
CA SER A 27 -0.85 -7.16 -17.43
C SER A 27 -1.65 -5.85 -17.31
N ASN A 28 -2.47 -5.57 -18.30
CA ASN A 28 -3.56 -4.58 -18.22
C ASN A 28 -4.92 -5.21 -18.61
N SER A 29 -4.99 -6.54 -18.64
CA SER A 29 -6.17 -7.29 -19.03
C SER A 29 -7.23 -7.29 -17.93
N HIS A 30 -8.50 -7.25 -18.31
CA HIS A 30 -9.61 -7.41 -17.36
C HIS A 30 -9.53 -8.73 -16.58
N PHE A 31 -9.03 -9.79 -17.21
CA PHE A 31 -8.93 -11.12 -16.61
C PHE A 31 -7.83 -11.23 -15.55
N ASP A 32 -6.89 -10.30 -15.53
CA ASP A 32 -5.75 -10.30 -14.59
C ASP A 32 -5.95 -9.34 -13.42
N ILE A 33 -7.14 -8.74 -13.26
CA ILE A 33 -7.43 -7.83 -12.15
C ILE A 33 -7.44 -8.63 -10.85
N LEU A 34 -6.50 -8.33 -9.97
CA LEU A 34 -6.41 -8.88 -8.62
C LEU A 34 -7.27 -8.08 -7.63
N TYR A 35 -7.18 -6.75 -7.74
CA TYR A 35 -7.91 -5.85 -6.86
C TYR A 35 -8.43 -4.62 -7.60
N THR A 36 -9.53 -4.09 -7.11
CA THR A 36 -10.06 -2.78 -7.47
C THR A 36 -10.06 -1.90 -6.24
N ILE A 37 -9.59 -0.66 -6.35
CA ILE A 37 -9.57 0.32 -5.27
C ILE A 37 -10.47 1.47 -5.66
N LYS A 38 -11.47 1.74 -4.83
CA LYS A 38 -12.45 2.82 -5.05
C LYS A 38 -13.02 3.26 -3.72
N ASN A 39 -13.18 4.57 -3.51
CA ASN A 39 -13.83 5.14 -2.32
C ASN A 39 -13.28 4.56 -1.01
N ASN A 40 -11.96 4.53 -0.88
CA ASN A 40 -11.25 3.99 0.29
C ASN A 40 -11.52 2.51 0.60
N LYS A 41 -11.98 1.75 -0.39
CA LYS A 41 -12.23 0.32 -0.27
C LYS A 41 -11.38 -0.43 -1.28
N VAL A 42 -10.85 -1.55 -0.84
CA VAL A 42 -10.18 -2.54 -1.69
C VAL A 42 -11.15 -3.68 -1.91
N TYR A 43 -11.44 -3.96 -3.16
CA TYR A 43 -12.31 -5.04 -3.60
C TYR A 43 -11.45 -6.14 -4.25
N ARG A 44 -11.80 -7.40 -4.00
CA ARG A 44 -11.21 -8.56 -4.70
C ARG A 44 -11.72 -8.59 -6.14
N GLY A 45 -10.80 -8.64 -7.10
CA GLY A 45 -11.11 -8.67 -8.53
C GLY A 45 -11.65 -7.34 -9.09
N SER A 46 -12.44 -7.42 -10.16
CA SER A 46 -12.93 -6.27 -10.93
C SER A 46 -14.24 -5.67 -10.42
N SER A 47 -15.00 -6.41 -9.60
CA SER A 47 -16.30 -6.00 -9.09
C SER A 47 -16.17 -5.10 -7.86
N THR A 48 -17.06 -4.10 -7.75
CA THR A 48 -17.14 -3.17 -6.60
C THR A 48 -18.33 -3.45 -5.68
N SER A 49 -18.85 -4.69 -5.71
CA SER A 49 -19.87 -5.16 -4.77
C SER A 49 -19.36 -5.12 -3.32
N PHE A 50 -20.25 -4.80 -2.38
CA PHE A 50 -19.91 -4.80 -0.95
C PHE A 50 -19.42 -6.17 -0.45
N THR A 51 -19.89 -7.26 -1.07
CA THR A 51 -19.48 -8.65 -0.75
C THR A 51 -18.02 -8.93 -1.10
N ASN A 52 -17.43 -8.13 -1.98
CA ASN A 52 -16.06 -8.33 -2.47
C ASN A 52 -15.05 -7.43 -1.74
N ILE A 53 -15.48 -6.61 -0.78
CA ILE A 53 -14.58 -5.75 -0.02
C ILE A 53 -13.63 -6.64 0.78
N ALA A 54 -12.33 -6.59 0.44
CA ALA A 54 -11.26 -7.21 1.19
C ALA A 54 -10.84 -6.33 2.36
N TYR A 55 -10.71 -5.02 2.11
CA TYR A 55 -10.21 -4.07 3.09
C TYR A 55 -10.93 -2.72 2.98
N THR A 56 -11.02 -2.04 4.11
CA THR A 56 -11.39 -0.62 4.18
C THR A 56 -10.16 0.16 4.66
N ILE A 57 -9.88 1.28 4.01
CA ILE A 57 -8.78 2.18 4.33
C ILE A 57 -9.39 3.40 5.00
N ALA A 58 -8.99 3.73 6.22
CA ALA A 58 -9.44 4.95 6.86
C ALA A 58 -8.31 5.55 7.68
N GLU A 59 -8.12 6.86 7.53
CA GLU A 59 -7.02 7.61 8.15
C GLU A 59 -5.67 6.95 7.83
N ASN A 60 -4.99 6.43 8.85
CA ASN A 60 -3.72 5.74 8.75
C ASN A 60 -3.84 4.23 8.99
N LYS A 61 -5.04 3.66 8.87
CA LYS A 61 -5.34 2.26 9.20
C LYS A 61 -5.98 1.53 8.04
N ILE A 62 -5.72 0.23 8.00
CA ILE A 62 -6.33 -0.70 7.07
C ILE A 62 -7.07 -1.74 7.90
N TYR A 63 -8.35 -1.87 7.61
CA TYR A 63 -9.31 -2.71 8.32
C TYR A 63 -9.70 -3.91 7.48
N GLU A 64 -10.02 -5.01 8.14
CA GLU A 64 -10.59 -6.18 7.49
C GLU A 64 -12.00 -5.88 6.96
N GLY A 65 -12.25 -6.24 5.70
CA GLY A 65 -13.56 -6.16 5.08
C GLY A 65 -14.16 -4.75 5.07
N ASN A 66 -15.47 -4.68 5.24
CA ASN A 66 -16.25 -3.44 5.26
C ASN A 66 -16.39 -2.88 6.70
N SER A 67 -15.28 -2.66 7.39
CA SER A 67 -15.28 -2.20 8.78
C SER A 67 -14.37 -1.00 9.00
N THR A 68 -14.67 -0.25 10.06
CA THR A 68 -13.77 0.75 10.66
C THR A 68 -13.67 0.54 12.18
N SER A 69 -14.05 -0.65 12.68
CA SER A 69 -13.95 -0.99 14.10
C SER A 69 -12.49 -1.10 14.53
N TYR A 70 -12.20 -0.68 15.76
CA TYR A 70 -10.87 -0.81 16.35
C TYR A 70 -10.37 -2.26 16.36
N THR A 71 -11.26 -3.24 16.55
CA THR A 71 -10.92 -4.67 16.58
C THR A 71 -10.50 -5.24 15.23
N ASP A 72 -10.90 -4.59 14.15
CA ASP A 72 -10.76 -5.13 12.80
C ASP A 72 -9.55 -4.52 12.08
N VAL A 73 -8.75 -3.72 12.79
CA VAL A 73 -7.53 -3.12 12.26
C VAL A 73 -6.50 -4.22 12.04
N LEU A 74 -6.14 -4.43 10.77
CA LEU A 74 -5.10 -5.37 10.37
C LEU A 74 -3.73 -4.70 10.34
N TYR A 75 -3.69 -3.42 9.96
CA TYR A 75 -2.44 -2.68 9.79
C TYR A 75 -2.60 -1.21 10.18
N THR A 76 -1.54 -0.66 10.76
CA THR A 76 -1.39 0.78 11.00
C THR A 76 -0.20 1.29 10.20
N VAL A 77 -0.37 2.40 9.50
CA VAL A 77 0.68 3.09 8.75
C VAL A 77 1.09 4.31 9.54
N LYS A 78 2.39 4.50 9.77
CA LYS A 78 2.90 5.70 10.44
C LYS A 78 4.31 5.99 9.96
N GLY A 79 4.55 7.23 9.53
CA GLY A 79 5.83 7.61 8.93
C GLY A 79 6.12 6.75 7.70
N ASN A 80 7.31 6.15 7.68
CA ASN A 80 7.76 5.26 6.62
C ASN A 80 7.60 3.77 6.98
N HIS A 81 6.66 3.44 7.87
CA HIS A 81 6.47 2.06 8.34
C HIS A 81 5.01 1.59 8.22
N VAL A 82 4.85 0.28 8.04
CA VAL A 82 3.60 -0.44 8.30
C VAL A 82 3.79 -1.32 9.51
N TYR A 83 2.85 -1.23 10.44
CA TYR A 83 2.81 -2.01 11.67
C TYR A 83 1.67 -3.01 11.61
N LYS A 84 1.83 -4.13 12.31
CA LYS A 84 0.76 -5.11 12.52
C LYS A 84 -0.29 -4.57 13.48
N GLY A 85 -1.57 -4.69 13.11
CA GLY A 85 -2.72 -4.31 13.92
C GLY A 85 -2.75 -2.83 14.26
N ASN A 86 -3.16 -2.51 15.50
CA ASN A 86 -3.20 -1.16 16.05
C ASN A 86 -1.85 -0.65 16.58
N SER A 87 -0.79 -1.44 16.46
CA SER A 87 0.50 -1.12 17.08
C SER A 87 1.24 0.01 16.36
N THR A 88 2.12 0.68 17.09
CA THR A 88 3.20 1.50 16.52
C THR A 88 4.55 1.19 17.18
N SER A 89 4.70 -0.01 17.76
CA SER A 89 5.95 -0.50 18.34
C SER A 89 6.92 -0.92 17.22
N PHE A 90 8.22 -0.69 17.41
CA PHE A 90 9.23 -1.12 16.44
C PHE A 90 9.24 -2.64 16.22
N THR A 91 8.83 -3.42 17.23
CA THR A 91 8.72 -4.89 17.16
C THR A 91 7.61 -5.37 16.23
N ASP A 92 6.62 -4.52 15.95
CA ASP A 92 5.47 -4.86 15.11
C ASP A 92 5.60 -4.29 13.69
N ILE A 93 6.73 -3.69 13.36
CA ILE A 93 7.02 -3.22 11.99
C ILE A 93 7.09 -4.43 11.07
N LEU A 94 6.23 -4.44 10.06
CA LEU A 94 6.24 -5.42 8.97
C LEU A 94 7.05 -4.93 7.78
N TYR A 95 6.93 -3.64 7.47
CA TYR A 95 7.62 -3.04 6.34
C TYR A 95 8.19 -1.67 6.68
N THR A 96 9.34 -1.40 6.08
CA THR A 96 9.95 -0.06 6.01
C THR A 96 9.98 0.41 4.56
N PHE A 97 9.72 1.70 4.34
CA PHE A 97 9.82 2.33 3.03
C PHE A 97 11.01 3.28 3.00
N ASP A 98 11.74 3.23 1.90
CA ASP A 98 12.74 4.23 1.56
C ASP A 98 12.80 4.38 0.03
N ASP A 99 12.71 5.62 -0.45
CA ASP A 99 12.62 5.93 -1.88
C ASP A 99 11.60 5.04 -2.63
N GLN A 100 12.06 4.18 -3.53
CA GLN A 100 11.27 3.28 -4.35
C GLN A 100 11.25 1.85 -3.81
N LYS A 101 11.73 1.62 -2.60
CA LYS A 101 11.96 0.28 -2.04
C LYS A 101 11.04 0.00 -0.86
N ILE A 102 10.68 -1.27 -0.74
CA ILE A 102 9.95 -1.83 0.40
C ILE A 102 10.87 -2.86 1.03
N TYR A 103 11.20 -2.66 2.30
CA TYR A 103 12.08 -3.51 3.08
C TYR A 103 11.28 -4.32 4.08
N LYS A 104 11.79 -5.50 4.43
CA LYS A 104 11.26 -6.32 5.51
C LYS A 104 11.59 -5.71 6.87
N ASN A 105 10.60 -5.67 7.77
CA ASN A 105 10.73 -5.15 9.14
C ASN A 105 11.31 -3.73 9.18
N ASP A 106 11.98 -3.36 10.27
CA ASP A 106 12.71 -2.08 10.42
C ASP A 106 14.11 -2.13 9.80
N SER A 107 14.19 -2.47 8.51
CA SER A 107 15.45 -2.55 7.78
C SER A 107 15.54 -1.53 6.66
N LYS A 108 16.77 -1.18 6.31
CA LYS A 108 17.16 -0.45 5.08
C LYS A 108 18.30 -1.15 4.33
N SER A 109 18.63 -2.39 4.69
CA SER A 109 19.66 -3.16 4.01
C SER A 109 19.20 -3.59 2.63
N PHE A 110 20.11 -3.60 1.64
CA PHE A 110 19.79 -4.07 0.29
C PHE A 110 19.38 -5.55 0.26
N THR A 111 19.82 -6.35 1.23
CA THR A 111 19.46 -7.77 1.39
C THR A 111 18.01 -7.98 1.81
N ASP A 112 17.42 -6.97 2.44
CA ASP A 112 16.07 -7.04 3.01
C ASP A 112 15.04 -6.33 2.13
N ILE A 113 15.45 -5.89 0.93
CA ILE A 113 14.53 -5.36 -0.08
C ILE A 113 13.61 -6.49 -0.52
N LEU A 114 12.33 -6.36 -0.18
CA LEU A 114 11.28 -7.23 -0.65
C LEU A 114 10.79 -6.81 -2.03
N PHE A 115 10.65 -5.50 -2.25
CA PHE A 115 10.10 -4.96 -3.49
C PHE A 115 10.76 -3.66 -3.93
N THR A 116 10.70 -3.46 -5.25
CA THR A 116 11.04 -2.19 -5.89
C THR A 116 9.82 -1.70 -6.67
N ARG A 117 9.40 -0.46 -6.45
CA ARG A 117 8.41 0.21 -7.28
C ARG A 117 9.11 0.98 -8.38
N MET A 118 8.65 0.82 -9.61
CA MET A 118 9.03 1.71 -10.70
C MET A 118 7.77 2.10 -11.47
N LYS A 119 7.46 3.40 -11.48
CA LYS A 119 6.23 3.97 -12.05
C LYS A 119 4.98 3.28 -11.46
N ASN A 120 4.23 2.61 -12.32
CA ASN A 120 2.96 1.95 -12.03
C ASN A 120 3.09 0.43 -11.86
N LYS A 121 4.29 -0.03 -11.52
CA LYS A 121 4.64 -1.44 -11.37
C LYS A 121 5.40 -1.67 -10.09
N LEU A 122 5.25 -2.87 -9.56
CA LEU A 122 6.03 -3.36 -8.43
C LEU A 122 6.74 -4.65 -8.84
N PHE A 123 8.01 -4.73 -8.47
CA PHE A 123 8.93 -5.80 -8.81
C PHE A 123 9.41 -6.49 -7.55
N PHE A 124 9.63 -7.80 -7.62
CA PHE A 124 10.23 -8.57 -6.54
C PHE A 124 11.71 -8.20 -6.36
N GLY A 125 12.14 -8.05 -5.11
CA GLY A 125 13.50 -7.73 -4.71
C GLY A 125 14.01 -6.39 -5.23
N ASN A 126 15.34 -6.29 -5.35
CA ASN A 126 16.03 -5.12 -5.89
C ASN A 126 16.09 -5.13 -7.44
N SER A 127 14.97 -5.38 -8.11
CA SER A 127 14.90 -5.50 -9.57
C SER A 127 13.91 -4.52 -10.18
N THR A 128 14.07 -4.26 -11.47
CA THR A 128 13.08 -3.58 -12.34
C THR A 128 12.87 -4.31 -13.65
N GLN A 129 13.32 -5.57 -13.73
CA GLN A 129 13.20 -6.41 -14.92
C GLN A 129 11.76 -6.86 -15.12
N PHE A 130 11.34 -6.99 -16.38
CA PHE A 130 9.98 -7.39 -16.72
C PHE A 130 9.56 -8.72 -16.06
N THR A 131 10.46 -9.70 -15.98
CA THR A 131 10.20 -11.02 -15.38
C THR A 131 9.91 -10.98 -13.89
N ASP A 132 10.42 -9.95 -13.20
CA ASP A 132 10.28 -9.82 -11.75
C ASP A 132 9.08 -8.96 -11.37
N CYS A 133 8.36 -8.42 -12.36
CA CYS A 133 7.15 -7.64 -12.11
C CYS A 133 6.05 -8.54 -11.55
N ILE A 134 5.62 -8.25 -10.34
CA ILE A 134 4.60 -9.04 -9.63
C ILE A 134 3.21 -8.43 -9.78
N ILE A 135 3.11 -7.10 -9.83
CA ILE A 135 1.87 -6.38 -10.07
C ILE A 135 2.09 -5.12 -10.89
N SER A 136 1.04 -4.68 -11.56
CA SER A 136 0.95 -3.37 -12.19
C SER A 136 -0.40 -2.73 -11.87
N PHE A 137 -0.53 -1.43 -12.06
CA PHE A 137 -1.75 -0.70 -11.75
C PHE A 137 -1.93 0.51 -12.66
N ASN A 138 -3.17 1.00 -12.81
CA ASN A 138 -3.51 2.05 -13.79
C ASN A 138 -3.84 3.41 -13.16
N GLY A 139 -3.71 3.55 -11.84
CA GLY A 139 -4.01 4.78 -11.12
C GLY A 139 -3.04 4.99 -9.96
N GLU A 140 -3.28 6.02 -9.17
CA GLU A 140 -2.46 6.27 -8.00
C GLU A 140 -2.79 5.31 -6.86
N ILE A 141 -1.75 4.81 -6.22
CA ILE A 141 -1.83 3.95 -5.05
C ILE A 141 -0.58 4.19 -4.21
N SER A 142 -0.77 4.29 -2.89
CA SER A 142 0.31 4.52 -1.94
C SER A 142 1.12 3.24 -1.74
N MET A 143 2.43 3.39 -1.48
CA MET A 143 3.32 2.25 -1.24
C MET A 143 2.86 1.34 -0.08
N PRO A 144 2.35 1.87 1.05
CA PRO A 144 1.84 1.04 2.13
C PRO A 144 0.67 0.15 1.70
N VAL A 145 -0.29 0.71 0.95
CA VAL A 145 -1.43 -0.08 0.44
C VAL A 145 -0.93 -1.15 -0.51
N ILE A 146 -0.02 -0.81 -1.45
CA ILE A 146 0.60 -1.80 -2.33
C ILE A 146 1.19 -2.96 -1.51
N ALA A 147 2.05 -2.67 -0.52
CA ALA A 147 2.72 -3.69 0.30
C ALA A 147 1.72 -4.62 0.99
N ILE A 148 0.62 -4.07 1.50
CA ILE A 148 -0.44 -4.84 2.18
C ILE A 148 -1.19 -5.76 1.20
N LEU A 149 -1.45 -5.32 -0.04
CA LEU A 149 -2.20 -6.13 -1.02
C LEU A 149 -1.49 -7.41 -1.46
N ILE A 150 -0.16 -7.39 -1.49
CA ILE A 150 0.67 -8.55 -1.83
C ILE A 150 0.97 -9.45 -0.62
N GLY A 151 0.68 -8.99 0.59
CA GLY A 151 0.74 -9.78 1.82
C GLY A 151 2.10 -9.76 2.52
N PRO A 152 2.14 -10.06 3.84
CA PRO A 152 3.36 -10.08 4.66
C PRO A 152 4.36 -11.16 4.23
N TYR A 153 5.64 -10.79 4.22
CA TYR A 153 6.82 -11.64 3.93
C TYR A 153 7.76 -11.73 5.14
#